data_AF-A0A355RIJ7-F1
#
_entry.id   AF-A0A355RIJ7-F1
#
_cell.length_a   1.000
_cell.length_b   1.000
_cell.length_c   1.000
_cell.angle_alpha   90.00
_cell.angle_beta   90.00
_cell.angle_gamma   90.00
#
_symmetry.space_group_name_H-M   'P 1'
#
loop_
_entity.id
_entity.type
_entity.pdbx_description
1 polymer ?
#
loop_
_entity_poly.entity_id
_entity_poly.type
_entity_poly.pdbx_seq_one_letter_code
_entity_poly.pdbx_strand_id
1 'polypeptide(L)' 'MALSYKVRRRWSLFVLVIGLPLYVVAAVNLVGVFERPSIFVELLVYLVLGVVWAFPLRFIFRGIGQADPDQDDAL' A
#
# COMPACT_ATOMS: atom_id res chain seq x y z
N MET A 1 5.19 6.03 -28.73
CA MET A 1 5.26 5.23 -27.48
C MET A 1 4.72 6.05 -26.30
N ALA A 2 3.52 6.63 -26.46
CA ALA A 2 2.99 7.72 -25.63
C ALA A 2 1.87 7.26 -24.65
N LEU A 3 1.75 5.96 -24.36
CA LEU A 3 0.68 5.42 -23.49
C LEU A 3 1.17 4.99 -22.10
N SER A 4 2.47 5.08 -21.80
CA SER A 4 3.05 4.51 -20.57
C SER A 4 2.92 5.41 -19.32
N TYR A 5 2.47 6.66 -19.43
CA TYR A 5 2.39 7.56 -18.28
C TYR A 5 1.03 7.46 -17.53
N LYS A 6 -0.09 7.49 -18.25
CA LYS A 6 -1.44 7.36 -17.67
C LYS A 6 -1.70 6.00 -17.00
N VAL A 7 -1.07 4.95 -17.51
CA VAL A 7 -1.18 3.60 -16.93
C VAL A 7 -0.50 3.54 -15.56
N ARG A 8 0.74 4.05 -15.42
CA ARG A 8 1.45 4.03 -14.13
C ARG A 8 0.70 4.76 -13.01
N ARG A 9 0.02 5.88 -13.31
CA ARG A 9 -0.81 6.61 -12.35
C ARG A 9 -2.00 5.79 -11.84
N ARG A 10 -2.69 5.07 -12.73
CA ARG A 10 -3.81 4.19 -12.35
C ARG A 10 -3.35 3.00 -11.50
N TRP A 11 -2.16 2.46 -11.76
CA TRP A 11 -1.62 1.35 -10.98
C TRP A 11 -1.31 1.72 -9.53
N SER A 12 -0.90 2.95 -9.24
CA SER A 12 -0.75 3.43 -7.84
C SER A 12 -2.08 3.44 -7.09
N LEU A 13 -3.15 3.94 -7.73
CA LEU A 13 -4.49 3.95 -7.16
C LEU A 13 -5.05 2.53 -6.99
N PHE A 14 -4.79 1.66 -7.97
CA PHE A 14 -5.20 0.26 -7.93
C PHE A 14 -4.53 -0.50 -6.78
N VAL A 15 -3.22 -0.30 -6.58
CA VAL A 15 -2.48 -0.89 -5.46
C VAL A 15 -2.91 -0.31 -4.12
N LEU A 16 -3.31 0.97 -4.04
CA LEU A 16 -3.90 1.53 -2.82
C LEU A 16 -5.24 0.84 -2.49
N VAL A 17 -6.13 0.78 -3.49
CA VAL A 17 -7.48 0.23 -3.32
C VAL A 17 -7.48 -1.28 -3.13
N ILE A 18 -6.49 -2.01 -3.65
CA ILE A 18 -6.36 -3.47 -3.46
C ILE A 18 -5.48 -3.80 -2.25
N GLY A 19 -4.38 -3.09 -2.04
CA GLY A 19 -3.44 -3.33 -0.95
C GLY A 19 -4.07 -3.11 0.42
N LEU A 20 -4.94 -2.10 0.55
CA LEU A 20 -5.68 -1.82 1.78
C LEU A 20 -6.61 -2.98 2.21
N PRO A 21 -7.54 -3.49 1.37
CA PRO A 21 -8.37 -4.63 1.72
C PRO A 21 -7.58 -5.94 1.85
N LEU A 22 -6.55 -6.19 1.04
CA LEU A 22 -5.67 -7.36 1.22
C LEU A 22 -4.98 -7.34 2.60
N TYR A 23 -4.50 -6.17 3.03
CA TYR A 23 -3.93 -5.99 4.36
C TYR A 23 -4.96 -6.26 5.47
N VAL A 24 -6.18 -5.72 5.35
CA VAL A 24 -7.23 -5.95 6.34
C VAL A 24 -7.57 -7.44 6.44
N VAL A 25 -7.68 -8.15 5.31
CA VAL A 25 -7.93 -9.61 5.31
C VAL A 25 -6.78 -10.35 5.98
N ALA A 26 -5.53 -10.00 5.68
CA ALA A 26 -4.36 -10.61 6.31
C ALA A 26 -4.32 -10.34 7.82
N ALA A 27 -4.57 -9.10 8.25
CA ALA A 27 -4.61 -8.69 9.65
C ALA A 27 -5.67 -9.47 10.44
N VAL A 28 -6.89 -9.55 9.91
CA VAL A 28 -8.01 -10.25 10.55
C VAL A 28 -7.77 -11.77 10.58
N ASN A 29 -7.18 -12.36 9.55
CA ASN A 29 -6.79 -13.77 9.57
C ASN A 29 -5.69 -14.03 10.61
N LEU A 30 -4.67 -13.18 10.65
CA LEU A 30 -3.57 -13.33 11.59
C LEU A 30 -4.08 -13.25 13.03
N VAL A 31 -4.85 -12.22 13.36
CA VAL A 31 -5.45 -12.03 14.68
C VAL A 31 -6.45 -13.15 15.00
N GLY A 32 -7.25 -13.57 14.01
CA GLY A 32 -8.26 -14.63 14.18
C GLY A 32 -7.70 -16.02 14.46
N VAL A 33 -6.47 -16.31 14.00
CA VAL A 33 -5.77 -17.56 14.36
C VAL A 33 -5.30 -17.56 15.82
N PHE A 34 -5.12 -16.39 16.43
CA PHE A 34 -4.70 -16.25 17.82
C PHE A 34 -5.91 -15.92 18.72
N GLU A 35 -6.72 -16.92 19.08
CA GLU A 35 -7.88 -16.75 19.99
C GLU A 35 -7.52 -16.27 21.41
N ARG A 36 -6.28 -16.52 21.85
CA ARG A 36 -5.69 -16.00 23.10
C ARG A 36 -4.19 -15.74 22.90
N PRO A 37 -3.79 -14.64 22.25
CA PRO A 37 -2.38 -14.35 22.03
C PRO A 37 -1.72 -13.97 23.35
N SER A 38 -0.50 -14.46 23.58
CA SER A 38 0.36 -13.93 24.63
C SER A 38 0.84 -12.52 24.26
N ILE A 39 1.11 -11.67 25.26
CA ILE A 39 1.53 -10.26 25.07
C ILE A 39 2.69 -10.10 24.06
N PHE A 40 3.65 -11.05 24.05
CA PHE A 40 4.78 -11.01 23.11
C PHE A 40 4.36 -11.26 21.66
N VAL A 41 3.40 -12.17 21.44
CA VAL A 41 2.87 -12.45 20.12
C VAL A 41 2.08 -11.26 19.60
N GLU A 42 1.26 -10.64 20.45
CA GLU A 42 0.53 -9.43 20.10
C GLU A 42 1.49 -8.28 19.69
N LEU A 43 2.56 -8.07 20.47
CA LEU A 43 3.62 -7.10 20.14
C LEU A 43 4.27 -7.39 18.79
N LEU A 44 4.66 -8.63 18.54
CA LEU A 44 5.30 -9.04 17.30
C LEU A 44 4.33 -8.91 16.12
N VAL A 45 3.07 -9.29 16.29
CA VAL A 45 2.02 -9.13 15.29
C VAL A 45 1.84 -7.67 14.93
N TYR A 46 1.68 -6.76 15.89
CA TYR A 46 1.54 -5.33 15.59
C TYR A 46 2.79 -4.75 14.92
N LEU A 47 3.99 -5.19 15.30
CA LEU A 47 5.23 -4.75 14.68
C LEU A 47 5.31 -5.19 13.22
N VAL A 48 5.00 -6.46 12.94
CA VAL A 48 4.91 -6.99 11.57
C VAL A 48 3.82 -6.27 10.79
N LEU A 49 2.65 -6.06 11.38
CA LEU A 49 1.53 -5.37 10.74
C LEU A 49 1.92 -3.93 10.36
N GLY A 50 2.57 -3.20 11.27
CA GLY A 50 3.08 -1.85 11.02
C GLY A 50 4.16 -1.81 9.92
N VAL A 51 5.10 -2.76 9.92
CA VAL A 51 6.15 -2.86 8.88
C VAL A 51 5.54 -3.20 7.52
N VAL A 52 4.58 -4.14 7.48
CA VAL A 52 3.86 -4.50 6.26
C VAL A 52 3.05 -3.31 5.75
N TRP A 53 2.48 -2.48 6.62
CA TRP A 53 1.76 -1.26 6.25
C TRP A 53 2.67 -0.13 5.75
N ALA A 54 3.95 -0.11 6.14
CA ALA A 54 4.90 0.86 5.62
C ALA A 54 5.16 0.68 4.10
N PHE A 55 4.97 -0.53 3.58
CA PHE A 55 5.11 -0.85 2.15
C PHE A 55 4.08 -0.13 1.24
N PRO A 56 2.75 -0.24 1.48
CA PRO A 56 1.76 0.51 0.73
C PRO A 56 1.93 2.01 0.91
N LEU A 57 2.27 2.52 2.11
CA LEU A 57 2.59 3.95 2.32
C LEU A 57 3.69 4.44 1.38
N ARG A 58 4.83 3.74 1.31
CA ARG A 58 5.90 4.07 0.36
C ARG A 58 5.44 4.04 -1.09
N PHE A 59 4.58 3.08 -1.45
CA PHE A 59 4.07 2.95 -2.82
C PHE A 59 3.12 4.11 -3.19
N ILE A 60 2.25 4.50 -2.25
CA ILE A 60 1.33 5.65 -2.36
C ILE A 60 2.13 6.94 -2.58
N PHE A 61 3.13 7.21 -1.74
CA PHE A 61 3.96 8.41 -1.86
C PHE A 61 4.72 8.49 -3.19
N ARG A 62 5.14 7.34 -3.72
CA ARG A 62 5.84 7.27 -5.01
C ARG A 62 4.91 7.50 -6.20
N GLY A 63 3.60 7.24 -6.06
CA GLY A 63 2.62 7.45 -7.12
C GLY A 63 1.97 8.84 -7.16
N ILE A 64 1.94 9.57 -6.04
CA ILE A 64 1.34 10.92 -5.96
C ILE A 64 2.33 12.01 -6.40
N GLY A 65 3.63 11.82 -6.14
CA GLY A 65 4.68 12.83 -6.38
C GLY A 65 5.22 12.91 -7.82
N GLN A 66 4.70 12.11 -8.76
CA GLN A 66 5.17 12.13 -10.14
C GLN A 66 4.40 13.20 -10.92
N ALA A 67 5.02 14.38 -11.07
CA ALA A 67 4.51 15.48 -11.87
C ALA A 67 4.28 15.04 -13.33
N ASP A 68 3.27 15.66 -13.93
CA ASP A 68 2.87 15.48 -15.31
C ASP A 68 3.96 16.08 -16.23
N PRO A 69 4.69 15.27 -17.02
CA PRO A 69 5.73 15.78 -17.92
C PRO A 69 5.13 16.54 -19.11
N ASP A 70 3.81 16.46 -19.31
CA ASP A 70 3.10 17.13 -20.41
C ASP A 70 2.64 18.56 -20.05
N GLN A 71 3.03 19.12 -18.89
CA GLN A 71 2.72 20.53 -18.55
C GLN A 71 3.62 21.55 -19.25
N ASP A 72 4.77 21.14 -19.77
CA ASP A 72 5.77 22.05 -20.36
C ASP A 72 5.65 22.23 -21.88
N ASP A 73 4.85 21.42 -22.59
CA ASP A 73 4.69 21.50 -24.05
C ASP A 73 3.57 22.48 -24.50
N ALA A 74 2.96 23.20 -23.56
CA ALA A 74 1.82 24.09 -23.81
C ALA A 74 2.14 25.61 -23.77
N LEU A 75 3.42 25.99 -23.71
CA LEU A 75 3.91 27.38 -23.78
C LEU A 75 4.75 27.62 -25.03
#